data_AF-A0A7V4P0N4-F1
#
_entry.id   AF-A0A7V4P0N4-F1
#
_cell.length_a   1.000
_cell.length_b   1.000
_cell.length_c   1.000
_cell.angle_alpha   90.00
_cell.angle_beta   90.00
_cell.angle_gamma   90.00
#
_symmetry.space_group_name_H-M   'P 1'
#
loop_
_entity.id
_entity.type
_entity.pdbx_description
1 polymer ?
#
loop_
_entity_poly.entity_id
_entity_poly.type
_entity_poly.pdbx_seq_one_letter_code
_entity_poly.pdbx_strand_id
1 'polypeptide(L)'
;MTMSALVASVMSLGVLLPAPRGELEQHRDTILFNTPFDPGKRLEFPLFDTRSGARQLLSVTIDVFQSGATVFNFDNDDPNRPAQVEASILRQFLLTGPGITAFGTLSLHTPVFYVAPDDGDGSVFAPDSPDGLSFTFSYTDLLVGRFRPPASLYESNGSGRFSLDVPGHGAPGSGYLFLDELRLLGVPPDPYQYQFTDTFHAISAVVMYEYTPEPGTLMFVLVALTAAARRVRRF
;
A
#
# COMPACT_ATOMS: atom_id res chain seq x y z
N MET A 1 -50.12 -63.15 10.72
CA MET A 1 -49.14 -63.00 9.62
C MET A 1 -49.88 -62.31 8.48
N THR A 2 -49.61 -61.09 8.03
CA THR A 2 -48.45 -60.18 8.11
C THR A 2 -48.98 -58.75 8.01
N MET A 3 -48.38 -57.83 8.78
CA MET A 3 -48.59 -56.38 8.67
C MET A 3 -47.95 -55.88 7.37
N SER A 4 -48.64 -55.02 6.60
CA SER A 4 -48.00 -54.17 5.60
C SER A 4 -47.94 -52.74 6.12
N ALA A 5 -46.71 -52.30 6.41
CA ALA A 5 -46.38 -50.97 6.87
C ALA A 5 -46.33 -49.99 5.69
N LEU A 6 -47.00 -48.86 5.86
CA LEU A 6 -46.93 -47.68 5.01
C LEU A 6 -45.53 -47.06 5.15
N VAL A 7 -44.73 -47.07 4.07
CA VAL A 7 -43.45 -46.37 4.02
C VAL A 7 -43.72 -44.90 3.70
N ALA A 8 -43.62 -44.04 4.70
CA ALA A 8 -43.57 -42.59 4.50
C ALA A 8 -42.11 -42.19 4.23
N SER A 9 -41.79 -41.90 2.96
CA SER A 9 -40.52 -41.26 2.59
C SER A 9 -40.52 -39.81 3.07
N VAL A 10 -39.74 -39.53 4.11
CA VAL A 10 -39.38 -38.16 4.49
C VAL A 10 -38.34 -37.66 3.49
N MET A 11 -38.78 -36.86 2.50
CA MET A 11 -37.86 -36.06 1.69
C MET A 11 -37.24 -35.00 2.60
N SER A 12 -35.97 -35.20 2.98
CA SER A 12 -35.13 -34.16 3.55
C SER A 12 -34.81 -33.15 2.47
N LEU A 13 -35.60 -32.06 2.42
CA LEU A 13 -35.24 -30.87 1.65
C LEU A 13 -34.05 -30.20 2.36
N GLY A 14 -32.84 -30.65 2.02
CA GLY A 14 -31.60 -30.01 2.42
C GLY A 14 -31.50 -28.65 1.74
N VAL A 15 -32.05 -27.62 2.37
CA VAL A 15 -31.72 -26.24 2.03
C VAL A 15 -30.24 -26.08 2.34
N LEU A 16 -29.39 -26.12 1.30
CA LEU A 16 -28.03 -25.59 1.38
C LEU A 16 -28.18 -24.08 1.63
N LEU A 17 -28.26 -23.70 2.91
CA LEU A 17 -28.01 -22.33 3.29
C LEU A 17 -26.58 -22.03 2.87
N PRO A 18 -26.31 -20.98 2.07
CA PRO A 18 -24.95 -20.57 1.85
C PRO A 18 -24.33 -20.32 3.23
N ALA A 19 -23.15 -20.90 3.47
CA ALA A 19 -22.40 -20.60 4.68
C ALA A 19 -22.31 -19.07 4.82
N PRO A 20 -22.51 -18.50 6.03
CA PRO A 20 -22.40 -17.07 6.21
C PRO A 20 -21.05 -16.62 5.67
N ARG A 21 -21.05 -15.79 4.61
CA ARG A 21 -19.83 -15.16 4.12
C ARG A 21 -19.38 -14.18 5.20
N GLY A 22 -18.08 -14.16 5.50
CA GLY A 22 -17.51 -13.12 6.35
C GLY A 22 -17.81 -11.74 5.75
N GLU A 23 -18.16 -10.79 6.61
CA GLU A 23 -18.20 -9.37 6.24
C GLU A 23 -16.77 -8.83 6.22
N LEU A 24 -16.52 -7.86 5.33
CA LEU A 24 -15.22 -7.23 5.15
C LEU A 24 -15.27 -5.77 5.60
N GLU A 25 -14.31 -5.37 6.42
CA GLU A 25 -14.05 -3.98 6.79
C GLU A 25 -12.62 -3.61 6.39
N GLN A 26 -12.44 -2.46 5.75
CA GLN A 26 -11.16 -2.04 5.18
C GLN A 26 -10.77 -0.66 5.67
N HIS A 27 -9.51 -0.50 6.03
CA HIS A 27 -8.88 0.76 6.43
C HIS A 27 -7.62 1.00 5.61
N ARG A 28 -7.37 2.25 5.20
CA ARG A 28 -6.14 2.66 4.51
C ARG A 28 -5.53 3.84 5.22
N ASP A 29 -4.21 3.80 5.39
CA ASP A 29 -3.43 4.94 5.86
C ASP A 29 -2.19 5.12 4.98
N THR A 30 -1.62 6.33 4.96
CA THR A 30 -0.46 6.68 4.14
C THR A 30 0.42 7.68 4.86
N ILE A 31 1.72 7.40 4.87
CA ILE A 31 2.76 8.33 5.32
C ILE A 31 3.57 8.79 4.11
N LEU A 32 4.02 10.04 4.15
CA LEU A 32 4.76 10.70 3.09
C LEU A 32 6.11 11.16 3.62
N PHE A 33 7.20 10.86 2.93
CA PHE A 33 8.54 11.37 3.19
C PHE A 33 8.96 12.30 2.06
N ASN A 34 9.34 13.53 2.39
CA ASN A 34 9.73 14.53 1.39
C ASN A 34 11.23 14.78 1.36
N THR A 35 11.95 14.37 2.40
CA THR A 35 13.41 14.42 2.45
C THR A 35 13.98 13.08 2.94
N PRO A 36 15.22 12.71 2.56
CA PRO A 36 15.85 11.49 3.06
C PRO A 36 16.18 11.56 4.56
N PHE A 37 16.06 12.76 5.15
CA PHE A 37 16.32 13.04 6.57
C PHE A 37 15.04 13.16 7.41
N ASP A 38 13.87 12.91 6.81
CA ASP A 38 12.61 12.93 7.52
C ASP A 38 12.65 11.93 8.71
N PRO A 39 12.09 12.31 9.87
CA PRO A 39 12.03 11.42 11.03
C PRO A 39 11.11 10.22 10.75
N GLY A 40 11.22 9.19 11.58
CA GLY A 40 10.34 8.02 11.50
C GLY A 40 8.87 8.39 11.62
N LYS A 41 8.01 7.69 10.88
CA LYS A 41 6.57 7.92 10.81
C LYS A 41 5.83 6.61 11.06
N ARG A 42 4.56 6.73 11.42
CA ARG A 42 3.70 5.59 11.74
C ARG A 42 2.40 5.68 10.97
N LEU A 43 1.89 4.53 10.56
CA LEU A 43 0.53 4.35 10.07
C LEU A 43 -0.32 3.87 11.24
N GLU A 44 -1.51 4.43 11.44
CA GLU A 44 -2.38 4.09 12.59
C GLU A 44 -3.75 3.59 12.16
N PHE A 45 -4.07 2.36 12.54
CA PHE A 45 -5.32 1.69 12.18
C PHE A 45 -6.14 1.37 13.43
N PRO A 46 -7.48 1.36 13.34
CA PRO A 46 -8.30 0.85 14.43
C PRO A 46 -8.03 -0.65 14.64
N LEU A 47 -8.03 -1.10 15.89
CA LEU A 47 -8.14 -2.52 16.21
C LEU A 47 -9.58 -2.99 15.93
N PHE A 48 -9.73 -4.27 15.65
CA PHE A 48 -11.04 -4.89 15.51
C PHE A 48 -11.73 -4.93 16.89
N ASP A 49 -12.87 -4.25 16.99
CA ASP A 49 -13.66 -4.15 18.21
C ASP A 49 -14.60 -5.36 18.37
N THR A 50 -14.33 -6.18 19.38
CA THR A 50 -15.18 -7.29 19.78
C THR A 50 -16.34 -6.79 20.67
N ARG A 51 -17.21 -5.91 20.16
CA ARG A 51 -18.37 -5.34 20.90
C ARG A 51 -19.11 -6.39 21.72
N SER A 52 -18.74 -6.58 22.99
CA SER A 52 -19.24 -7.66 23.87
C SER A 52 -19.21 -9.09 23.26
N GLY A 53 -18.37 -9.37 22.27
CA GLY A 53 -18.32 -10.66 21.56
C GLY A 53 -19.39 -10.86 20.47
N ALA A 54 -20.05 -9.80 20.00
CA ALA A 54 -21.09 -9.90 18.96
C ALA A 54 -20.56 -10.21 17.55
N ARG A 55 -19.27 -9.98 17.30
CA ARG A 55 -18.56 -10.27 16.05
C ARG A 55 -17.27 -11.00 16.38
N GLN A 56 -16.94 -12.00 15.58
CA GLN A 56 -15.68 -12.73 15.69
C GLN A 56 -14.82 -12.44 14.47
N LEU A 57 -13.59 -11.98 14.69
CA LEU A 57 -12.62 -11.80 13.62
C LEU A 57 -12.20 -13.17 13.09
N LEU A 58 -12.29 -13.33 11.78
CA LEU A 58 -11.90 -14.54 11.06
C LEU A 58 -10.48 -14.41 10.52
N SER A 59 -10.18 -13.28 9.88
CA SER A 59 -8.87 -13.06 9.28
C SER A 59 -8.50 -11.58 9.21
N VAL A 60 -7.20 -11.32 9.19
CA VAL A 60 -6.62 -10.00 8.94
C VAL A 60 -5.72 -10.13 7.73
N THR A 61 -5.88 -9.24 6.76
CA THR A 61 -4.94 -9.11 5.64
C THR A 61 -4.41 -7.69 5.63
N ILE A 62 -3.10 -7.54 5.47
CA ILE A 62 -2.43 -6.24 5.36
C ILE A 62 -1.70 -6.20 4.02
N ASP A 63 -2.12 -5.31 3.14
CA ASP A 63 -1.41 -5.03 1.88
C ASP A 63 -0.57 -3.77 2.05
N VAL A 64 0.71 -3.84 1.70
CA VAL A 64 1.65 -2.71 1.80
C VAL A 64 2.02 -2.25 0.39
N PHE A 65 1.93 -0.95 0.15
CA PHE A 65 2.23 -0.32 -1.13
C PHE A 65 3.26 0.80 -0.96
N GLN A 66 4.02 1.05 -2.02
CA GLN A 66 4.89 2.22 -2.13
C GLN A 66 4.56 3.04 -3.37
N SER A 67 4.69 4.36 -3.24
CA SER A 67 4.54 5.36 -4.31
C SER A 67 5.67 6.37 -4.20
N GLY A 68 6.00 7.07 -5.27
CA GLY A 68 7.04 8.08 -5.22
C GLY A 68 7.15 8.85 -6.52
N ALA A 69 7.74 10.03 -6.42
CA ALA A 69 8.13 10.82 -7.58
C ALA A 69 9.37 11.65 -7.26
N THR A 70 10.06 12.06 -8.33
CA THR A 70 11.07 13.13 -8.32
C THR A 70 11.15 13.71 -9.72
N VAL A 71 11.30 15.03 -9.80
CA VAL A 71 11.68 15.73 -11.01
C VAL A 71 13.13 16.16 -10.88
N PHE A 72 13.96 15.70 -11.81
CA PHE A 72 15.35 16.09 -11.98
C PHE A 72 15.40 17.19 -13.01
N ASN A 73 16.08 18.29 -12.71
CA ASN A 73 16.37 19.32 -13.69
C ASN A 73 17.88 19.58 -13.68
N PHE A 74 18.46 19.68 -14.87
CA PHE A 74 19.87 19.89 -15.09
C PHE A 74 20.07 20.95 -16.16
N ASP A 75 21.14 21.71 -16.02
CA ASP A 75 21.51 22.79 -16.92
C ASP A 75 23.05 22.86 -17.04
N ASN A 76 23.53 22.98 -18.27
CA ASN A 76 24.95 22.97 -18.61
C ASN A 76 25.45 24.36 -19.00
N ASP A 77 25.83 25.15 -18.00
CA ASP A 77 26.40 26.49 -18.20
C ASP A 77 27.85 26.51 -18.79
N ASP A 78 28.40 25.38 -19.25
CA ASP A 78 29.74 25.32 -19.87
C ASP A 78 29.66 25.59 -21.39
N PRO A 79 30.18 26.73 -21.88
CA PRO A 79 30.05 27.13 -23.29
C PRO A 79 30.94 26.33 -24.24
N ASN A 80 31.85 25.52 -23.70
CA ASN A 80 32.85 24.82 -24.51
C ASN A 80 32.66 23.31 -24.51
N ARG A 81 31.90 22.75 -23.56
CA ARG A 81 31.84 21.30 -23.35
C ARG A 81 30.40 20.81 -23.23
N PRO A 82 30.03 19.76 -23.99
CA PRO A 82 28.78 19.06 -23.76
C PRO A 82 28.85 18.25 -22.47
N ALA A 83 27.68 17.92 -21.91
CA ALA A 83 27.55 17.05 -20.74
C ALA A 83 26.92 15.70 -21.08
N GLN A 84 27.22 14.68 -20.27
CA GLN A 84 26.53 13.40 -20.28
C GLN A 84 25.87 13.18 -18.93
N VAL A 85 24.55 13.02 -18.92
CA VAL A 85 23.74 13.03 -17.71
C VAL A 85 22.94 11.73 -17.60
N GLU A 86 22.97 11.12 -16.42
CA GLU A 86 22.09 10.01 -16.05
C GLU A 86 21.38 10.37 -14.73
N ALA A 87 20.06 10.21 -14.69
CA ALA A 87 19.29 10.38 -13.47
C ALA A 87 18.85 9.02 -12.92
N SER A 88 18.88 8.86 -11.61
CA SER A 88 18.42 7.65 -10.94
C SER A 88 17.72 7.96 -9.63
N ILE A 89 16.72 7.14 -9.30
CA ILE A 89 16.06 7.14 -8.01
C ILE A 89 16.22 5.78 -7.35
N LEU A 90 16.55 5.79 -6.07
CA LEU A 90 16.50 4.64 -5.17
C LEU A 90 15.52 4.96 -4.04
N ARG A 91 14.62 4.03 -3.76
CA ARG A 91 13.58 4.15 -2.73
C ARG A 91 13.63 2.89 -1.90
N GLN A 92 13.80 3.03 -0.59
CA GLN A 92 13.84 1.87 0.31
C GLN A 92 13.08 2.17 1.59
N PHE A 93 12.42 1.15 2.12
CA PHE A 93 11.81 1.26 3.43
C PHE A 93 11.76 -0.08 4.14
N LEU A 94 11.72 0.01 5.47
CA LEU A 94 11.35 -1.07 6.35
C LEU A 94 10.05 -0.65 7.06
N LEU A 95 9.06 -1.52 7.11
CA LEU A 95 7.84 -1.30 7.86
C LEU A 95 7.65 -2.46 8.82
N THR A 96 7.43 -2.15 10.09
CA THR A 96 7.28 -3.15 11.16
C THR A 96 6.00 -2.91 11.94
N GLY A 97 5.36 -3.98 12.38
CA GLY A 97 4.21 -3.91 13.28
C GLY A 97 3.88 -5.28 13.87
N PRO A 98 2.76 -5.42 14.59
CA PRO A 98 2.36 -6.69 15.19
C PRO A 98 2.30 -7.81 14.15
N GLY A 99 3.17 -8.83 14.24
CA GLY A 99 3.14 -9.97 13.32
C GLY A 99 3.47 -9.68 11.86
N ILE A 100 3.96 -8.47 11.52
CA ILE A 100 4.37 -8.12 10.15
C ILE A 100 5.72 -7.42 10.10
N THR A 101 6.48 -7.73 9.05
CA THR A 101 7.67 -6.97 8.66
C THR A 101 7.68 -6.94 7.13
N ALA A 102 7.63 -5.75 6.56
CA ALA A 102 7.66 -5.52 5.12
C ALA A 102 8.91 -4.72 4.76
N PHE A 103 9.63 -5.16 3.73
CA PHE A 103 10.76 -4.45 3.17
C PHE A 103 10.47 -4.18 1.70
N GLY A 104 10.59 -2.92 1.29
CA GLY A 104 10.45 -2.50 -0.10
C GLY A 104 11.72 -1.84 -0.60
N THR A 105 12.12 -2.17 -1.83
CA THR A 105 13.18 -1.48 -2.56
C THR A 105 12.70 -1.24 -3.99
N LEU A 106 13.01 -0.07 -4.54
CA LEU A 106 12.79 0.27 -5.94
C LEU A 106 13.97 1.09 -6.44
N SER A 107 14.48 0.75 -7.61
CA SER A 107 15.52 1.50 -8.31
C SER A 107 15.05 1.77 -9.74
N LEU A 108 15.05 3.03 -10.16
CA LEU A 108 14.75 3.42 -11.54
C LEU A 108 15.91 4.28 -12.06
N HIS A 109 16.21 4.13 -13.34
CA HIS A 109 17.33 4.81 -14.00
C HIS A 109 16.87 5.31 -15.37
N THR A 110 17.35 6.48 -15.77
CA THR A 110 17.22 6.92 -17.15
C THR A 110 18.33 6.30 -18.01
N PRO A 111 18.17 6.30 -19.34
CA PRO A 111 19.33 6.26 -20.23
C PRO A 111 20.28 7.42 -19.97
N VAL A 112 21.47 7.36 -20.56
CA VAL A 112 22.39 8.49 -20.63
C VAL A 112 21.91 9.47 -21.69
N PHE A 113 21.81 10.74 -21.32
CA PHE A 113 21.48 11.84 -22.22
C PHE A 113 22.70 12.73 -22.47
N TYR A 114 22.77 13.25 -23.70
CA TYR A 114 23.80 14.19 -24.11
C TYR A 114 23.20 15.58 -24.17
N VAL A 115 23.86 16.52 -23.51
CA VAL A 115 23.44 17.89 -23.36
C VAL A 115 24.43 18.78 -24.11
N ALA A 116 23.94 19.76 -24.87
CA ALA A 116 24.81 20.67 -25.61
C ALA A 116 25.63 21.56 -24.65
N PRO A 117 26.73 22.16 -25.11
CA PRO A 117 27.33 23.31 -24.43
C PRO A 117 26.31 24.45 -24.25
N ASP A 118 26.57 25.33 -23.28
CA ASP A 118 25.76 26.52 -22.96
C ASP A 118 25.30 27.26 -24.23
N ASP A 119 24.01 27.54 -24.29
CA ASP A 119 23.34 28.17 -25.43
C ASP A 119 23.42 29.71 -25.41
N GLY A 120 24.06 30.26 -24.37
CA GLY A 120 24.36 31.66 -24.20
C GLY A 120 23.35 32.42 -23.35
N ASP A 121 22.54 31.72 -22.55
CA ASP A 121 21.63 32.33 -21.57
C ASP A 121 22.35 32.92 -20.35
N GLY A 122 23.65 32.59 -20.20
CA GLY A 122 24.56 33.15 -19.21
C GLY A 122 24.86 32.17 -18.10
N SER A 123 24.33 32.46 -16.90
CA SER A 123 24.44 31.56 -15.74
C SER A 123 23.07 31.36 -15.11
N VAL A 124 22.03 31.47 -15.95
CA VAL A 124 20.64 31.46 -15.53
C VAL A 124 20.19 30.02 -15.61
N PHE A 125 19.61 29.49 -14.54
CA PHE A 125 19.15 28.12 -14.58
C PHE A 125 17.98 27.93 -15.58
N ALA A 126 18.25 27.33 -16.74
CA ALA A 126 17.30 27.04 -17.81
C ALA A 126 17.31 25.53 -18.16
N PRO A 127 16.50 24.70 -17.48
CA PRO A 127 16.51 23.25 -17.66
C PRO A 127 15.79 22.75 -18.94
N ASP A 128 15.73 23.60 -19.97
CA ASP A 128 15.11 23.32 -21.25
C ASP A 128 16.18 23.06 -22.34
N SER A 129 15.80 22.41 -23.42
CA SER A 129 16.71 22.13 -24.54
C SER A 129 17.25 23.44 -25.14
N PRO A 130 18.54 23.53 -25.55
CA PRO A 130 19.46 22.44 -25.89
C PRO A 130 20.51 22.03 -24.84
N ASP A 131 20.77 22.86 -23.85
CA ASP A 131 21.77 22.73 -22.78
C ASP A 131 21.16 22.40 -21.40
N GLY A 132 19.83 22.36 -21.30
CA GLY A 132 19.10 21.84 -20.17
C GLY A 132 18.34 20.53 -20.45
N LEU A 133 18.02 19.82 -19.37
CA LEU A 133 17.17 18.63 -19.38
C LEU A 133 16.31 18.52 -18.12
N SER A 134 15.08 18.02 -18.30
CA SER A 134 14.18 17.63 -17.21
C SER A 134 13.77 16.16 -17.30
N PHE A 135 13.92 15.40 -16.21
CA PHE A 135 13.47 14.02 -16.10
C PHE A 135 12.42 13.89 -14.99
N THR A 136 11.30 13.24 -15.29
CA THR A 136 10.29 12.91 -14.28
C THR A 136 10.29 11.40 -14.04
N PHE A 137 10.55 10.99 -12.81
CA PHE A 137 10.21 9.67 -12.32
C PHE A 137 8.93 9.75 -11.51
N SER A 138 7.97 8.87 -11.78
CA SER A 138 6.83 8.67 -10.89
C SER A 138 6.33 7.23 -10.95
N TYR A 139 5.85 6.75 -9.80
CA TYR A 139 5.19 5.45 -9.67
C TYR A 139 4.15 5.53 -8.55
N THR A 140 3.07 4.77 -8.68
CA THR A 140 1.95 4.81 -7.74
C THR A 140 1.49 3.40 -7.39
N ASP A 141 1.13 3.21 -6.13
CA ASP A 141 0.50 2.02 -5.56
C ASP A 141 1.18 0.70 -6.00
N LEU A 142 2.51 0.70 -6.00
CA LEU A 142 3.29 -0.51 -6.25
C LEU A 142 3.16 -1.44 -5.03
N LEU A 143 2.46 -2.56 -5.21
CA LEU A 143 2.30 -3.56 -4.17
C LEU A 143 3.66 -4.15 -3.79
N VAL A 144 4.03 -3.99 -2.52
CA VAL A 144 5.26 -4.53 -1.95
C VAL A 144 5.01 -5.94 -1.41
N GLY A 145 3.87 -6.14 -0.77
CA GLY A 145 3.51 -7.45 -0.23
C GLY A 145 2.13 -7.50 0.37
N ARG A 146 1.60 -8.72 0.47
CA ARG A 146 0.35 -9.07 1.15
C ARG A 146 0.67 -9.98 2.33
N PHE A 147 0.23 -9.58 3.52
CA PHE A 147 0.51 -10.26 4.78
C PHE A 147 -0.78 -10.76 5.42
N ARG A 148 -0.70 -11.90 6.11
CA ARG A 148 -1.82 -12.52 6.84
C ARG A 148 -1.41 -12.84 8.28
N PRO A 149 -1.24 -11.80 9.11
CA PRO A 149 -0.81 -11.99 10.49
C PRO A 149 -1.91 -12.65 11.34
N PRO A 150 -1.58 -13.22 12.51
CA PRO A 150 -2.57 -13.83 13.40
C PRO A 150 -3.65 -12.82 13.82
N ALA A 151 -4.92 -13.19 13.65
CA ALA A 151 -6.07 -12.34 13.96
C ALA A 151 -6.08 -11.83 15.41
N SER A 152 -5.64 -12.67 16.35
CA SER A 152 -5.59 -12.34 17.78
C SER A 152 -4.69 -11.15 18.14
N LEU A 153 -3.79 -10.73 17.24
CA LEU A 153 -2.97 -9.52 17.44
C LEU A 153 -3.74 -8.22 17.17
N TYR A 154 -4.91 -8.32 16.55
CA TYR A 154 -5.69 -7.18 16.07
C TYR A 154 -7.07 -7.08 16.72
N GLU A 155 -7.39 -7.95 17.66
CA GLU A 155 -8.65 -7.90 18.42
C GLU A 155 -8.48 -7.08 19.70
N SER A 156 -9.48 -6.28 20.06
CA SER A 156 -9.57 -5.63 21.38
C SER A 156 -10.98 -5.62 21.94
N ASN A 157 -11.09 -5.65 23.28
CA ASN A 157 -12.35 -5.48 24.00
C ASN A 157 -12.75 -3.99 24.08
N GLY A 158 -13.05 -3.38 22.93
CA GLY A 158 -13.40 -1.96 22.78
C GLY A 158 -12.58 -1.26 21.69
N SER A 159 -12.70 0.08 21.62
CA SER A 159 -11.94 0.88 20.65
C SER A 159 -10.46 0.92 21.01
N GLY A 160 -9.63 0.34 20.16
CA GLY A 160 -8.18 0.43 20.24
C GLY A 160 -7.56 0.77 18.89
N ARG A 161 -6.24 0.96 18.86
CA ARG A 161 -5.47 1.18 17.63
C ARG A 161 -4.17 0.39 17.68
N PHE A 162 -3.66 0.02 16.51
CA PHE A 162 -2.30 -0.47 16.35
C PHE A 162 -1.56 0.40 15.33
N SER A 163 -0.22 0.40 15.43
CA SER A 163 0.64 1.12 14.53
C SER A 163 1.50 0.20 13.68
N LEU A 164 1.82 0.66 12.47
CA LEU A 164 2.89 0.15 11.64
C LEU A 164 3.95 1.25 11.54
N ASP A 165 5.15 0.96 12.01
CA ASP A 165 6.24 1.93 12.12
C ASP A 165 7.19 1.80 10.94
N VAL A 166 7.57 2.95 10.38
CA VAL A 166 8.65 3.08 9.40
C VAL A 166 9.77 3.90 10.04
N PRO A 167 10.92 3.29 10.34
CA PRO A 167 12.05 4.00 10.93
C PRO A 167 12.59 5.01 9.92
N GLY A 168 12.77 6.25 10.37
CA GLY A 168 13.38 7.32 9.57
C GLY A 168 14.88 7.42 9.82
N HIS A 169 15.49 8.45 9.25
CA HIS A 169 16.95 8.61 9.28
C HIS A 169 17.52 8.60 10.71
N GLY A 170 18.59 7.82 10.92
CA GLY A 170 19.34 7.75 12.18
C GLY A 170 18.76 6.77 13.22
N ALA A 171 17.63 6.11 12.93
CA ALA A 171 17.12 5.04 13.79
C ALA A 171 17.84 3.70 13.53
N PRO A 172 18.02 2.83 14.54
CA PRO A 172 18.51 1.47 14.32
C PRO A 172 17.62 0.72 13.32
N GLY A 173 18.22 0.14 12.28
CA GLY A 173 17.48 -0.52 11.21
C GLY A 173 16.87 0.41 10.16
N SER A 174 17.12 1.74 10.24
CA SER A 174 16.80 2.66 9.15
C SER A 174 17.81 2.50 8.00
N GLY A 175 17.31 2.21 6.80
CA GLY A 175 18.06 2.36 5.55
C GLY A 175 17.96 3.80 5.02
N TYR A 176 18.57 4.07 3.86
CA TYR A 176 18.28 5.29 3.11
C TYR A 176 16.80 5.26 2.69
N LEU A 177 15.95 6.10 3.28
CA LEU A 177 14.53 6.17 2.91
C LEU A 177 14.36 6.40 1.42
N PHE A 178 15.23 7.23 0.86
CA PHE A 178 15.40 7.38 -0.56
C PHE A 178 16.72 8.09 -0.89
N LEU A 179 17.16 7.94 -2.13
CA LEU A 179 18.30 8.63 -2.72
C LEU A 179 17.90 9.05 -4.14
N ASP A 180 18.08 10.33 -4.43
CA ASP A 180 17.94 10.88 -5.78
C ASP A 180 19.34 11.28 -6.23
N GLU A 181 19.76 10.78 -7.38
CA GLU A 181 21.12 10.99 -7.87
C GLU A 181 21.09 11.41 -9.33
N LEU A 182 21.79 12.50 -9.63
CA LEU A 182 22.13 12.93 -10.98
C LEU A 182 23.64 12.73 -11.18
N ARG A 183 24.00 11.86 -12.11
CA ARG A 183 25.39 11.51 -12.41
C ARG A 183 25.84 12.21 -13.69
N LEU A 184 26.95 12.93 -13.58
CA LEU A 184 27.69 13.44 -14.73
C LEU A 184 28.75 12.41 -15.12
N LEU A 185 28.65 11.88 -16.33
CA LEU A 185 29.56 10.87 -16.83
C LEU A 185 30.76 11.54 -17.51
N GLY A 186 31.97 11.08 -17.16
CA GLY A 186 33.21 11.63 -17.69
C GLY A 186 33.76 12.79 -16.85
N VAL A 187 34.34 13.79 -17.51
CA VAL A 187 34.78 15.02 -16.84
C VAL A 187 33.58 15.95 -16.77
N PRO A 188 33.09 16.31 -15.57
CA PRO A 188 31.98 17.25 -15.45
C PRO A 188 32.26 18.56 -16.20
N PRO A 189 31.25 19.15 -16.85
CA PRO A 189 31.32 20.55 -17.30
C PRO A 189 31.57 21.48 -16.10
N ASP A 190 32.02 22.70 -16.38
CA ASP A 190 32.17 23.75 -15.38
C ASP A 190 32.02 25.10 -16.09
N PRO A 191 30.96 25.89 -15.81
CA PRO A 191 29.91 25.68 -14.78
C PRO A 191 28.78 24.72 -15.20
N TYR A 192 28.00 24.25 -14.21
CA TYR A 192 26.70 23.55 -14.40
C TYR A 192 25.82 23.73 -13.17
N GLN A 193 24.51 23.57 -13.35
CA GLN A 193 23.51 23.68 -12.30
C GLN A 193 22.54 22.50 -12.32
N TYR A 194 21.98 22.15 -11.16
CA TYR A 194 20.95 21.12 -11.07
C TYR A 194 20.03 21.36 -9.87
N GLN A 195 18.79 20.88 -9.97
CA GLN A 195 17.82 20.89 -8.88
C GLN A 195 16.95 19.62 -8.89
N PHE A 196 16.47 19.26 -7.71
CA PHE A 196 15.44 18.25 -7.54
C PHE A 196 14.17 18.92 -7.02
N THR A 197 13.04 18.63 -7.66
CA THR A 197 11.72 19.17 -7.30
C THR A 197 10.70 18.04 -7.22
N ASP A 198 9.60 18.27 -6.51
CA ASP A 198 8.51 17.29 -6.36
C ASP A 198 8.96 15.90 -5.87
N THR A 199 10.04 15.88 -5.08
CA THR A 199 10.60 14.66 -4.49
C THR A 199 9.73 14.17 -3.34
N PHE A 200 9.22 12.95 -3.47
CA PHE A 200 8.60 12.24 -2.35
C PHE A 200 8.72 10.71 -2.44
N HIS A 201 8.56 10.09 -1.28
CA HIS A 201 8.36 8.66 -1.10
C HIS A 201 7.20 8.44 -0.14
N ALA A 202 6.13 7.79 -0.61
CA ALA A 202 4.96 7.47 0.20
C ALA A 202 4.84 5.97 0.43
N ILE A 203 4.52 5.59 1.67
CA ILE A 203 4.27 4.21 2.07
C ILE A 203 2.83 4.17 2.57
N SER A 204 2.05 3.24 2.03
CA SER A 204 0.67 3.05 2.45
C SER A 204 0.42 1.60 2.84
N ALA A 205 -0.48 1.40 3.78
CA ALA A 205 -0.97 0.08 4.11
C ALA A 205 -2.50 0.05 4.07
N VAL A 206 -3.03 -1.06 3.59
CA VAL A 206 -4.46 -1.36 3.54
C VAL A 206 -4.69 -2.55 4.45
N VAL A 207 -5.46 -2.36 5.51
CA VAL A 207 -5.81 -3.39 6.48
C VAL A 207 -7.23 -3.83 6.21
N MET A 208 -7.43 -5.13 6.05
CA MET A 208 -8.72 -5.76 5.79
C MET A 208 -9.04 -6.73 6.92
N TYR A 209 -10.18 -6.52 7.57
CA TYR A 209 -10.76 -7.39 8.57
C TYR A 209 -11.88 -8.21 7.94
N GLU A 210 -11.76 -9.52 8.02
CA GLU A 210 -12.85 -10.43 7.72
C GLU A 210 -13.46 -10.92 9.04
N TYR A 211 -14.77 -10.79 9.22
CA TYR A 211 -15.43 -11.19 10.47
C TYR A 211 -16.77 -11.88 10.23
N THR A 212 -17.22 -12.65 11.22
CA THR A 212 -18.55 -13.26 11.19
C THR A 212 -19.64 -12.20 11.37
N PRO A 213 -20.67 -12.17 10.50
CA PRO A 213 -21.79 -11.25 10.66
C PRO A 213 -22.61 -11.57 11.92
N GLU A 214 -23.28 -10.56 12.46
CA GLU A 214 -24.08 -10.68 13.69
C GLU A 214 -25.16 -11.78 13.57
N PRO A 215 -25.52 -12.47 14.67
CA PRO A 215 -26.59 -13.47 14.67
C PRO A 215 -27.95 -12.95 14.15
N GLY A 216 -28.18 -11.64 14.15
CA GLY A 216 -29.38 -11.01 13.62
C GLY A 216 -29.63 -11.32 12.14
N THR A 217 -28.59 -11.31 11.29
CA THR A 217 -28.75 -11.67 9.87
C THR A 217 -29.03 -13.17 9.69
N LEU A 218 -28.49 -14.04 10.54
CA LEU A 218 -28.85 -15.46 10.59
C LEU A 218 -30.31 -15.66 11.05
N MET A 219 -30.78 -14.86 12.03
CA MET A 219 -32.18 -14.88 12.48
C MET A 219 -33.16 -14.42 11.39
N PHE A 220 -32.83 -13.40 10.58
CA PHE A 220 -33.66 -13.01 9.44
C PHE A 220 -33.75 -14.12 8.38
N VAL A 221 -32.66 -14.85 8.13
CA VAL A 221 -32.69 -16.04 7.26
C VAL A 221 -33.57 -17.14 7.86
N LEU A 222 -33.48 -17.38 9.18
CA LEU A 222 -34.29 -18.38 9.88
C LEU A 222 -35.80 -18.00 9.89
N VAL A 223 -36.12 -16.73 10.06
CA VAL A 223 -37.49 -16.18 10.01
C VAL A 223 -38.04 -16.24 8.58
N ALA A 224 -37.24 -15.91 7.57
CA ALA A 224 -37.63 -16.04 6.17
C ALA A 224 -37.89 -17.49 5.77
N LEU A 225 -37.05 -18.43 6.23
CA LEU A 225 -37.24 -19.87 6.01
C LEU A 225 -38.48 -20.41 6.72
N THR A 226 -38.72 -20.02 7.96
CA THR A 226 -39.92 -20.45 8.69
C THR A 226 -41.21 -19.84 8.11
N ALA A 227 -41.16 -18.61 7.59
CA ALA A 227 -42.26 -18.00 6.85
C ALA A 227 -42.52 -18.70 5.51
N ALA A 228 -41.48 -19.07 4.76
CA ALA A 228 -41.59 -19.84 3.52
C ALA A 228 -42.15 -21.25 3.77
N ALA A 229 -41.65 -21.96 4.78
CA ALA A 229 -42.14 -23.29 5.17
C ALA A 229 -43.61 -23.28 5.61
N ARG A 230 -44.08 -22.20 6.26
CA ARG A 230 -45.50 -22.02 6.59
C ARG A 230 -46.38 -21.76 5.37
N ARG A 231 -45.84 -21.17 4.30
CA ARG A 231 -46.57 -20.89 3.07
C ARG A 231 -46.77 -22.14 2.22
N VAL A 232 -45.79 -23.05 2.20
CA VAL A 232 -45.88 -24.35 1.49
C VAL A 232 -46.90 -25.29 2.13
N ARG A 233 -47.14 -25.21 3.45
CA ARG A 233 -48.15 -26.03 4.15
C ARG A 233 -49.61 -25.58 3.98
N ARG A 234 -49.85 -24.44 3.31
CA ARG A 234 -51.19 -23.89 3.09
C ARG A 234 -51.70 -24.05 1.65
N PHE A 235 -50.91 -24.67 0.78
CA PHE A 235 -51.31 -25.19 -0.52
C PHE A 235 -51.33 -26.71 -0.44
#